data_AF-A0A1Y4HZ16-F1
#
_entry.id   AF-A0A1Y4HZ16-F1
#
_cell.length_a   1.000
_cell.length_b   1.000
_cell.length_c   1.000
_cell.angle_alpha   90.00
_cell.angle_beta   90.00
_cell.angle_gamma   90.00
#
_symmetry.space_group_name_H-M   'P 1'
#
loop_
_entity.id
_entity.type
_entity.pdbx_description
1 polymer ?
#
loop_
_entity_poly.entity_id
_entity_poly.type
_entity_poly.pdbx_seq_one_letter_code
_entity_poly.pdbx_strand_id
1 'polypeptide(L)'
;MKALLCYILIACLFLTGCSASSQDETEIAYSEPIIESTVFEPYQATLKSGHYIVGMDIPAGVYKISATKGNGNLICSEAGVNEIMGVNDDPMYIEEYNNADLEVGYILSVLDITVRIETDAADMTNVYKRDNPAQNKVILKPGIYVSGQDFDPGAYDVFVREGYGNVISDNSERGINAIMGDTEDDFCITEFNNLLLDEGTSLEVSGLTILLYPSK
;
A
#
# COMPACT_ATOMS: atom_id res chain seq x y z
N MET A 1 -17.29 -37.38 -13.44
CA MET A 1 -18.60 -36.86 -13.88
C MET A 1 -18.34 -35.96 -15.07
N LYS A 2 -18.97 -36.27 -16.20
CA LYS A 2 -18.73 -35.65 -17.51
C LYS A 2 -19.53 -34.36 -17.61
N ALA A 3 -18.90 -33.24 -17.96
CA ALA A 3 -19.60 -32.03 -18.38
C ALA A 3 -19.62 -31.96 -19.91
N LEU A 4 -20.84 -31.79 -20.39
CA LEU A 4 -21.38 -31.88 -21.74
C LEU A 4 -20.81 -30.78 -22.67
N LEU A 5 -20.15 -31.17 -23.77
CA LEU A 5 -19.94 -30.27 -24.92
C LEU A 5 -21.23 -30.27 -25.75
N CYS A 6 -21.88 -29.11 -25.87
CA CYS A 6 -23.02 -28.93 -26.76
C CYS A 6 -22.53 -28.30 -28.07
N TYR A 7 -22.33 -29.15 -29.10
CA TYR A 7 -22.10 -28.69 -30.47
C TYR A 7 -23.47 -28.46 -31.12
N ILE A 8 -23.78 -27.21 -31.48
CA ILE A 8 -24.94 -26.91 -32.31
C ILE A 8 -24.54 -27.07 -33.78
N LEU A 9 -25.01 -28.16 -34.38
CA LEU A 9 -25.06 -28.36 -35.83
C LEU A 9 -26.10 -27.39 -36.42
N ILE A 10 -25.71 -26.55 -37.37
CA ILE A 10 -26.66 -25.84 -38.24
C ILE A 10 -26.46 -26.37 -39.66
N ALA A 11 -27.41 -27.21 -40.08
CA ALA A 11 -27.57 -27.65 -41.45
C ALA A 11 -28.33 -26.57 -42.24
N CYS A 12 -27.78 -26.12 -43.36
CA CYS A 12 -28.53 -25.33 -44.34
C CYS A 12 -28.52 -26.06 -45.69
N LEU A 13 -29.70 -26.57 -46.05
CA LEU A 13 -30.03 -27.03 -47.39
C LEU A 13 -30.11 -25.83 -48.36
N PHE A 14 -29.70 -26.09 -49.60
CA PHE A 14 -29.83 -25.19 -50.75
C PHE A 14 -31.28 -24.90 -51.11
N LEU A 15 -31.56 -23.68 -51.60
CA LEU A 15 -32.48 -23.41 -52.71
C LEU A 15 -32.16 -22.03 -53.33
N THR A 16 -32.00 -22.02 -54.65
CA THR A 16 -31.80 -20.87 -55.52
C THR A 16 -33.07 -20.03 -55.67
N GLY A 17 -32.94 -18.69 -55.66
CA GLY A 17 -34.01 -17.77 -56.06
C GLY A 17 -33.53 -16.32 -56.11
N CYS A 18 -33.65 -15.70 -57.28
CA CYS A 18 -33.27 -14.31 -57.59
C CYS A 18 -34.41 -13.34 -57.25
N SER A 19 -34.13 -12.23 -56.56
CA SER A 19 -34.71 -10.89 -56.82
C SER A 19 -34.21 -9.87 -55.80
N ALA A 20 -33.84 -8.69 -56.29
CA ALA A 20 -33.37 -7.56 -55.50
C ALA A 20 -34.48 -6.87 -54.70
N SER A 21 -34.21 -6.54 -53.45
CA SER A 21 -34.80 -5.41 -52.72
C SER A 21 -33.96 -5.06 -51.50
N SER A 22 -33.62 -3.78 -51.39
CA SER A 22 -32.87 -3.14 -50.31
C SER A 22 -33.42 -3.42 -48.92
N GLN A 23 -32.58 -3.92 -48.02
CA GLN A 23 -32.79 -3.82 -46.57
C GLN A 23 -31.50 -3.37 -45.91
N ASP A 24 -31.65 -2.31 -45.13
CA ASP A 24 -30.69 -1.70 -44.23
C ASP A 24 -30.38 -2.71 -43.12
N GLU A 25 -29.27 -3.43 -43.24
CA GLU A 25 -28.77 -4.32 -42.20
C GLU A 25 -28.02 -3.48 -41.18
N THR A 26 -28.66 -3.21 -40.04
CA THR A 26 -27.97 -2.73 -38.85
C THR A 26 -26.98 -3.80 -38.40
N GLU A 27 -25.71 -3.60 -38.75
CA GLU A 27 -24.57 -4.36 -38.25
C GLU A 27 -24.45 -4.11 -36.74
N ILE A 28 -24.94 -5.06 -35.94
CA ILE A 28 -24.68 -5.05 -34.50
C ILE A 28 -23.22 -5.45 -34.33
N ALA A 29 -22.35 -4.46 -34.16
CA ALA A 29 -20.97 -4.67 -33.80
C ALA A 29 -20.93 -5.36 -32.42
N TYR A 30 -20.70 -6.67 -32.42
CA TYR A 30 -20.31 -7.38 -31.22
C TYR A 30 -18.89 -6.93 -30.86
N SER A 31 -18.77 -5.96 -29.97
CA SER A 31 -17.48 -5.65 -29.34
C SER A 31 -17.05 -6.87 -28.53
N GLU A 32 -15.89 -7.43 -28.85
CA GLU A 32 -15.26 -8.46 -28.00
C GLU A 32 -15.17 -7.92 -26.56
N PRO A 33 -15.45 -8.75 -25.54
CA PRO A 33 -15.26 -8.33 -24.16
C PRO A 33 -13.79 -7.94 -23.96
N ILE A 34 -13.55 -6.72 -23.50
CA ILE A 34 -12.20 -6.27 -23.11
C ILE A 34 -11.81 -7.12 -21.91
N ILE A 35 -11.03 -8.18 -22.14
CA ILE A 35 -10.40 -8.95 -21.07
C ILE A 35 -9.29 -8.05 -20.55
N GLU A 36 -9.54 -7.39 -19.43
CA GLU A 36 -8.49 -6.72 -18.66
C GLU A 36 -7.46 -7.79 -18.30
N SER A 37 -6.29 -7.72 -18.95
CA SER A 37 -5.25 -8.72 -18.77
C SER A 37 -4.67 -8.58 -17.37
N THR A 38 -4.84 -9.60 -16.54
CA THR A 38 -4.15 -9.66 -15.24
C THR A 38 -2.64 -9.73 -15.47
N VAL A 39 -1.88 -8.84 -14.85
CA VAL A 39 -0.42 -8.78 -14.96
C VAL A 39 0.19 -9.16 -13.63
N PHE A 40 0.99 -10.24 -13.61
CA PHE A 40 1.73 -10.67 -12.43
C PHE A 40 3.23 -10.60 -12.68
N GLU A 41 3.96 -9.98 -11.76
CA GLU A 41 5.41 -9.78 -11.87
C GLU A 41 6.10 -10.05 -10.52
N PRO A 42 7.38 -10.47 -10.51
CA PRO A 42 8.16 -10.47 -9.28
C PRO A 42 8.28 -9.06 -8.70
N TYR A 43 8.10 -8.93 -7.40
CA TYR A 43 8.20 -7.66 -6.68
C TYR A 43 9.05 -7.83 -5.43
N GLN A 44 9.88 -6.83 -5.16
CA GLN A 44 10.60 -6.71 -3.90
C GLN A 44 10.70 -5.25 -3.49
N ALA A 45 10.66 -5.00 -2.18
CA ALA A 45 10.88 -3.67 -1.62
C ALA A 45 11.51 -3.75 -0.23
N THR A 46 12.20 -2.69 0.15
CA THR A 46 12.62 -2.45 1.53
C THR A 46 11.71 -1.36 2.10
N LEU A 47 11.02 -1.68 3.19
CA LEU A 47 10.08 -0.79 3.86
C LEU A 47 10.68 -0.41 5.21
N LYS A 48 10.81 0.89 5.47
CA LYS A 48 11.09 1.42 6.81
C LYS A 48 9.78 1.67 7.55
N SER A 49 9.85 2.25 8.75
CA SER A 49 8.66 2.60 9.53
C SER A 49 7.65 3.38 8.71
N GLY A 50 6.37 3.03 8.83
CA GLY A 50 5.27 3.66 8.09
C GLY A 50 4.02 2.77 7.93
N HIS A 51 3.00 3.33 7.30
CA HIS A 51 1.73 2.65 6.99
C HIS A 51 1.55 2.50 5.48
N TYR A 52 1.64 1.28 4.97
CA TYR A 52 1.60 1.00 3.54
C TYR A 52 0.26 0.39 3.14
N ILE A 53 -0.44 1.01 2.21
CA ILE A 53 -1.71 0.55 1.65
C ILE A 53 -1.41 -0.38 0.48
N VAL A 54 -1.92 -1.59 0.54
CA VAL A 54 -1.79 -2.59 -0.51
C VAL A 54 -2.67 -2.20 -1.71
N GLY A 55 -2.15 -2.40 -2.91
CA GLY A 55 -2.67 -1.86 -4.17
C GLY A 55 -2.27 -0.41 -4.46
N MET A 56 -1.63 0.30 -3.52
CA MET A 56 -1.15 1.67 -3.71
C MET A 56 0.37 1.77 -3.50
N ASP A 57 0.83 1.50 -2.28
CA ASP A 57 2.24 1.57 -1.89
C ASP A 57 2.96 0.25 -2.13
N ILE A 58 2.23 -0.87 -2.02
CA ILE A 58 2.70 -2.24 -2.22
C ILE A 58 1.68 -2.93 -3.14
N PRO A 59 2.07 -3.56 -4.26
CA PRO A 59 1.14 -4.37 -5.06
C PRO A 59 0.54 -5.52 -4.25
N ALA A 60 -0.67 -5.96 -4.58
CA ALA A 60 -1.27 -7.12 -3.90
C ALA A 60 -0.50 -8.41 -4.22
N GLY A 61 -0.53 -9.37 -3.31
CA GLY A 61 0.17 -10.65 -3.50
C GLY A 61 0.45 -11.37 -2.19
N VAL A 62 1.07 -12.54 -2.32
CA VAL A 62 1.48 -13.36 -1.16
C VAL A 62 2.97 -13.18 -0.95
N TYR A 63 3.35 -12.59 0.19
CA TYR A 63 4.71 -12.13 0.46
C TYR A 63 5.43 -12.98 1.49
N LYS A 64 6.74 -13.14 1.27
CA LYS A 64 7.69 -13.36 2.35
C LYS A 64 8.17 -12.00 2.86
N ILE A 65 8.24 -11.84 4.17
CA ILE A 65 8.68 -10.62 4.86
C ILE A 65 9.83 -10.98 5.80
N SER A 66 10.97 -10.30 5.66
CA SER A 66 12.17 -10.51 6.48
C SER A 66 12.58 -9.23 7.19
N ALA A 67 12.85 -9.28 8.49
CA ALA A 67 13.53 -8.20 9.21
C ALA A 67 14.93 -7.99 8.64
N THR A 68 15.32 -6.74 8.44
CA THR A 68 16.65 -6.38 7.89
C THR A 68 17.41 -5.38 8.74
N LYS A 69 16.72 -4.63 9.59
CA LYS A 69 17.32 -3.74 10.57
C LYS A 69 16.34 -3.46 11.71
N GLY A 70 16.88 -3.37 12.93
CA GLY A 70 16.11 -3.03 14.13
C GLY A 70 15.18 -4.15 14.59
N ASN A 71 14.25 -3.78 15.46
CA ASN A 71 13.25 -4.66 16.02
C ASN A 71 11.99 -3.85 16.33
N GLY A 72 10.84 -4.40 16.01
CA GLY A 72 9.60 -3.64 16.06
C GLY A 72 8.40 -4.47 15.64
N ASN A 73 7.29 -3.80 15.39
CA ASN A 73 6.03 -4.47 15.10
C ASN A 73 5.73 -4.49 13.60
N LEU A 74 5.28 -5.63 13.12
CA LEU A 74 4.67 -5.79 11.81
C LEU A 74 3.21 -6.19 12.00
N ILE A 75 2.30 -5.32 11.56
CA ILE A 75 0.86 -5.50 11.75
C ILE A 75 0.16 -5.29 10.42
N CYS A 76 -0.74 -6.20 10.05
CA CYS A 76 -1.63 -6.01 8.90
C CYS A 76 -3.08 -5.93 9.40
N SER A 77 -3.87 -5.02 8.81
CA SER A 77 -5.25 -4.78 9.22
C SER A 77 -6.15 -6.01 9.13
N GLU A 78 -5.97 -6.86 8.11
CA GLU A 78 -6.88 -7.99 7.84
C GLU A 78 -6.17 -9.32 7.53
N ALA A 79 -4.88 -9.31 7.17
CA ALA A 79 -4.14 -10.53 6.82
C ALA A 79 -3.73 -11.42 8.01
N GLY A 80 -4.11 -11.05 9.24
CA GLY A 80 -3.74 -11.76 10.46
C GLY A 80 -2.27 -11.63 10.88
N VAL A 81 -1.49 -10.80 10.19
CA VAL A 81 -0.10 -10.48 10.56
C VAL A 81 -0.12 -9.60 11.81
N ASN A 82 0.45 -10.08 12.91
CA ASN A 82 0.60 -9.33 14.16
C ASN A 82 1.83 -9.85 14.90
N GLU A 83 3.00 -9.40 14.47
CA GLU A 83 4.27 -9.98 14.85
C GLU A 83 5.22 -8.94 15.44
N ILE A 84 6.01 -9.37 16.41
CA ILE A 84 7.19 -8.64 16.84
C ILE A 84 8.38 -9.23 16.09
N MET A 85 8.96 -8.44 15.19
CA MET A 85 10.05 -8.87 14.31
C MET A 85 11.37 -8.23 14.73
N GLY A 86 12.49 -8.84 14.35
CA GLY A 86 13.82 -8.30 14.63
C GLY A 86 14.95 -9.10 13.98
N VAL A 87 16.14 -8.50 13.92
CA VAL A 87 17.35 -9.12 13.34
C VAL A 87 18.25 -9.82 14.37
N ASN A 88 17.89 -9.75 15.66
CA ASN A 88 18.68 -10.30 16.75
C ASN A 88 18.16 -11.68 17.17
N ASP A 89 19.04 -12.53 17.70
CA ASP A 89 18.72 -13.89 18.20
C ASP A 89 17.87 -13.93 19.49
N ASP A 90 17.17 -12.84 19.84
CA ASP A 90 16.26 -12.84 20.98
C ASP A 90 15.01 -13.67 20.64
N PRO A 91 14.65 -14.69 21.43
CA PRO A 91 13.48 -15.54 21.17
C PRO A 91 12.14 -14.79 21.18
N MET A 92 12.08 -13.53 21.61
CA MET A 92 10.88 -12.70 21.49
C MET A 92 10.60 -12.24 20.05
N TYR A 93 11.61 -12.28 19.18
CA TYR A 93 11.50 -11.81 17.79
C TYR A 93 11.41 -12.98 16.81
N ILE A 94 10.66 -12.77 15.74
CA ILE A 94 10.80 -13.56 14.52
C ILE A 94 11.58 -12.76 13.47
N GLU A 95 12.47 -13.43 12.74
CA GLU A 95 13.22 -12.79 11.65
C GLU A 95 12.41 -12.80 10.34
N GLU A 96 11.59 -13.83 10.12
CA GLU A 96 10.83 -14.01 8.87
C GLU A 96 9.35 -14.34 9.13
N TYR A 97 8.47 -13.75 8.32
CA TYR A 97 7.07 -14.11 8.20
C TYR A 97 6.78 -14.56 6.77
N ASN A 98 6.23 -15.76 6.61
CA ASN A 98 5.99 -16.36 5.30
C ASN A 98 4.50 -16.38 4.97
N ASN A 99 4.18 -16.21 3.69
CA ASN A 99 2.81 -16.26 3.15
C ASN A 99 1.87 -15.20 3.73
N ALA A 100 2.37 -13.97 3.91
CA ALA A 100 1.50 -12.83 4.19
C ALA A 100 0.64 -12.56 2.94
N ASP A 101 -0.64 -12.91 2.99
CA ASP A 101 -1.60 -12.65 1.93
C ASP A 101 -2.07 -11.19 2.01
N LEU A 102 -1.46 -10.34 1.19
CA LEU A 102 -1.70 -8.91 1.16
C LEU A 102 -2.65 -8.58 0.02
N GLU A 103 -3.92 -8.34 0.35
CA GLU A 103 -4.96 -7.96 -0.62
C GLU A 103 -5.11 -6.44 -0.74
N VAL A 104 -5.61 -5.98 -1.89
CA VAL A 104 -5.86 -4.56 -2.14
C VAL A 104 -6.71 -3.93 -1.03
N GLY A 105 -6.25 -2.79 -0.51
CA GLY A 105 -6.90 -2.05 0.57
C GLY A 105 -6.42 -2.42 1.97
N TYR A 106 -5.69 -3.52 2.15
CA TYR A 106 -5.07 -3.83 3.43
C TYR A 106 -3.99 -2.80 3.78
N ILE A 107 -3.77 -2.58 5.07
CA ILE A 107 -2.73 -1.68 5.57
C ILE A 107 -1.67 -2.50 6.29
N LEU A 108 -0.46 -2.54 5.73
CA LEU A 108 0.71 -3.08 6.38
C LEU A 108 1.41 -1.97 7.16
N SER A 109 1.36 -2.04 8.48
CA SER A 109 2.06 -1.14 9.40
C SER A 109 3.40 -1.76 9.78
N VAL A 110 4.48 -1.07 9.40
CA VAL A 110 5.85 -1.40 9.78
C VAL A 110 6.26 -0.37 10.83
N LEU A 111 6.54 -0.79 12.07
CA LEU A 111 6.76 0.14 13.19
C LEU A 111 8.09 -0.17 13.85
N ASP A 112 8.99 0.81 13.88
CA ASP A 112 10.34 0.76 14.50
C ASP A 112 11.27 -0.34 13.96
N ILE A 113 10.98 -0.83 12.75
CA ILE A 113 11.75 -1.87 12.08
C ILE A 113 11.90 -1.55 10.60
N THR A 114 12.95 -2.06 9.96
CA THR A 114 13.06 -2.12 8.50
C THR A 114 12.91 -3.56 8.03
N VAL A 115 11.98 -3.79 7.11
CA VAL A 115 11.72 -5.11 6.53
C VAL A 115 11.99 -5.13 5.03
N ARG A 116 12.37 -6.28 4.51
CA ARG A 116 12.33 -6.60 3.08
C ARG A 116 11.11 -7.47 2.80
N ILE A 117 10.30 -7.07 1.82
CA ILE A 117 9.20 -7.88 1.31
C ILE A 117 9.56 -8.40 -0.08
N GLU A 118 9.14 -9.63 -0.40
CA GLU A 118 9.33 -10.21 -1.72
C GLU A 118 8.22 -11.20 -2.10
N THR A 119 7.90 -11.24 -3.40
CA THR A 119 7.02 -12.22 -4.03
C THR A 119 7.41 -12.42 -5.49
N ASP A 120 7.19 -13.61 -6.05
CA ASP A 120 7.42 -13.89 -7.48
C ASP A 120 6.23 -13.48 -8.36
N ALA A 121 5.07 -13.19 -7.76
CA ALA A 121 3.82 -12.95 -8.46
C ALA A 121 2.95 -11.89 -7.75
N ALA A 122 3.44 -10.65 -7.71
CA ALA A 122 2.65 -9.49 -7.32
C ALA A 122 1.62 -9.16 -8.41
N ASP A 123 0.39 -8.88 -8.02
CA ASP A 123 -0.66 -8.40 -8.91
C ASP A 123 -0.45 -6.91 -9.23
N MET A 124 -0.04 -6.66 -10.47
CA MET A 124 0.24 -5.32 -11.00
C MET A 124 -0.95 -4.72 -11.73
N THR A 125 -2.09 -5.43 -11.82
CA THR A 125 -3.20 -5.08 -12.70
C THR A 125 -3.82 -3.73 -12.36
N ASN A 126 -3.99 -3.44 -11.06
CA ASN A 126 -4.73 -2.27 -10.58
C ASN A 126 -3.98 -1.48 -9.50
N VAL A 127 -2.65 -1.36 -9.62
CA VAL A 127 -1.88 -0.49 -8.72
C VAL A 127 -2.28 0.97 -8.98
N TYR A 128 -2.83 1.65 -7.97
CA TYR A 128 -3.35 3.00 -8.10
C TYR A 128 -2.45 4.01 -7.38
N LYS A 129 -2.48 5.25 -7.86
CA LYS A 129 -1.70 6.34 -7.27
C LYS A 129 -2.44 6.93 -6.08
N ARG A 130 -1.69 7.41 -5.10
CA ARG A 130 -2.24 8.15 -3.98
C ARG A 130 -2.83 9.48 -4.47
N ASP A 131 -4.10 9.71 -4.17
CA ASP A 131 -4.71 11.04 -4.27
C ASP A 131 -4.50 11.75 -2.93
N ASN A 132 -3.46 12.57 -2.86
CA ASN A 132 -3.07 13.25 -1.62
C ASN A 132 -3.47 14.73 -1.67
N PRO A 133 -4.36 15.21 -0.79
CA PRO A 133 -4.76 16.62 -0.76
C PRO A 133 -3.60 17.55 -0.36
N ALA A 134 -2.66 17.07 0.46
CA ALA A 134 -1.47 17.83 0.83
C ALA A 134 -0.56 18.05 -0.38
N GLN A 135 -0.22 19.31 -0.66
CA GLN A 135 0.68 19.68 -1.77
C GLN A 135 2.01 20.28 -1.29
N ASN A 136 2.03 20.79 -0.06
CA ASN A 136 3.15 21.56 0.45
C ASN A 136 3.91 20.81 1.53
N LYS A 137 5.24 20.86 1.45
CA LYS A 137 6.12 20.42 2.54
C LYS A 137 6.09 21.43 3.69
N VAL A 138 6.17 20.94 4.92
CA VAL A 138 6.12 21.79 6.13
C VAL A 138 7.24 21.39 7.08
N ILE A 139 7.93 22.37 7.66
CA ILE A 139 8.94 22.13 8.70
C ILE A 139 8.30 22.50 10.04
N LEU A 140 8.26 21.54 10.96
CA LEU A 140 7.71 21.70 12.30
C LEU A 140 8.83 21.63 13.34
N LYS A 141 8.81 22.58 14.26
CA LYS A 141 9.69 22.61 15.46
C LYS A 141 8.92 22.00 16.64
N PRO A 142 9.51 21.90 17.85
CA PRO A 142 8.75 21.39 18.98
C PRO A 142 7.45 22.20 19.24
N GLY A 143 6.33 21.51 19.40
CA GLY A 143 4.98 22.08 19.53
C GLY A 143 3.87 21.04 19.31
N ILE A 144 2.62 21.48 19.51
CA ILE A 144 1.42 20.71 19.16
C ILE A 144 0.77 21.44 17.99
N TYR A 145 0.53 20.72 16.89
CA TYR A 145 -0.03 21.24 15.66
C TYR A 145 -1.32 20.51 15.31
N VAL A 146 -2.23 21.18 14.61
CA VAL A 146 -3.50 20.59 14.16
C VAL A 146 -3.57 20.66 12.64
N SER A 147 -3.75 19.50 12.01
CA SER A 147 -3.98 19.37 10.58
C SER A 147 -5.25 20.13 10.15
N GLY A 148 -5.18 20.88 9.05
CA GLY A 148 -6.24 21.82 8.62
C GLY A 148 -6.19 23.20 9.29
N GLN A 149 -5.36 23.39 10.32
CA GLN A 149 -5.14 24.70 10.95
C GLN A 149 -3.70 25.19 10.74
N ASP A 150 -2.72 24.35 11.03
CA ASP A 150 -1.30 24.69 10.95
C ASP A 150 -0.63 24.24 9.64
N PHE A 151 -1.17 23.19 9.01
CA PHE A 151 -0.74 22.64 7.73
C PHE A 151 -1.90 21.95 7.00
N ASP A 152 -1.76 21.69 5.70
CA ASP A 152 -2.78 21.05 4.88
C ASP A 152 -3.06 19.60 5.35
N PRO A 153 -4.31 19.12 5.38
CA PRO A 153 -4.58 17.70 5.63
C PRO A 153 -4.01 16.80 4.54
N GLY A 154 -3.60 15.59 4.91
CA GLY A 154 -3.13 14.60 3.94
C GLY A 154 -2.19 13.54 4.52
N ALA A 155 -1.58 12.78 3.63
CA ALA A 155 -0.56 11.78 3.96
C ALA A 155 0.85 12.38 3.85
N TYR A 156 1.71 12.08 4.81
CA TYR A 156 3.05 12.64 4.89
C TYR A 156 4.10 11.57 5.18
N ASP A 157 5.23 11.69 4.49
CA ASP A 157 6.48 11.11 4.91
C ASP A 157 7.15 12.10 5.87
N VAL A 158 7.47 11.63 7.06
CA VAL A 158 8.07 12.41 8.15
C VAL A 158 9.57 12.14 8.13
N PHE A 159 10.38 13.20 8.06
CA PHE A 159 11.84 13.12 8.14
C PHE A 159 12.37 13.97 9.27
N VAL A 160 13.34 13.45 10.03
CA VAL A 160 14.05 14.27 11.02
C VAL A 160 15.01 15.24 10.31
N ARG A 161 15.03 16.50 10.77
CA ARG A 161 15.96 17.52 10.28
C ARG A 161 17.12 17.74 11.25
N GLU A 162 16.82 17.75 12.55
CA GLU A 162 17.80 17.88 13.64
C GLU A 162 17.14 17.50 14.97
N GLY A 163 17.94 16.99 15.90
CA GLY A 163 17.53 16.72 17.27
C GLY A 163 17.03 15.29 17.51
N TYR A 164 16.47 15.07 18.69
CA TYR A 164 16.03 13.76 19.18
C TYR A 164 14.82 13.95 20.10
N GLY A 165 13.78 13.16 19.90
CA GLY A 165 12.63 13.15 20.79
C GLY A 165 11.43 12.42 20.21
N ASN A 166 10.21 12.86 20.54
CA ASN A 166 8.98 12.14 20.21
C ASN A 166 8.17 12.84 19.12
N VAL A 167 7.56 12.04 18.25
CA VAL A 167 6.52 12.47 17.32
C VAL A 167 5.30 11.59 17.54
N ILE A 168 4.19 12.20 17.95
CA ILE A 168 2.98 11.49 18.38
C ILE A 168 1.76 12.15 17.74
N SER A 169 0.90 11.37 17.11
CA SER A 169 -0.42 11.84 16.65
C SER A 169 -1.56 11.22 17.47
N ASP A 170 -2.70 11.89 17.50
CA ASP A 170 -3.86 11.47 18.30
C ASP A 170 -4.82 10.51 17.59
N ASN A 171 -4.64 10.28 16.29
CA ASN A 171 -5.39 9.28 15.55
C ASN A 171 -4.92 7.86 15.89
N SER A 172 -5.86 6.99 16.25
CA SER A 172 -5.58 5.59 16.58
C SER A 172 -5.24 4.75 15.36
N GLU A 173 -5.81 5.08 14.21
CA GLU A 173 -5.58 4.39 12.95
C GLU A 173 -4.59 5.17 12.11
N ARG A 174 -3.52 4.49 11.67
CA ARG A 174 -2.47 5.06 10.80
C ARG A 174 -1.79 6.29 11.38
N GLY A 175 -1.77 6.40 12.71
CA GLY A 175 -1.06 7.44 13.46
C GLY A 175 0.36 7.04 13.82
N ILE A 176 1.11 7.98 14.38
CA ILE A 176 2.50 7.78 14.80
C ILE A 176 2.61 7.86 16.32
N ASN A 177 3.47 7.02 16.89
CA ASN A 177 3.96 7.16 18.25
C ASN A 177 5.39 6.62 18.27
N ALA A 178 6.34 7.48 17.90
CA ALA A 178 7.72 7.07 17.67
C ALA A 178 8.71 8.01 18.35
N ILE A 179 9.81 7.43 18.81
CA ILE A 179 11.02 8.16 19.13
C ILE A 179 11.80 8.35 17.83
N MET A 180 12.11 9.59 17.49
CA MET A 180 12.81 9.93 16.27
C MET A 180 14.09 10.74 16.56
N GLY A 181 15.11 10.55 15.74
CA GLY A 181 16.41 11.22 15.87
C GLY A 181 17.05 11.54 14.51
N ASP A 182 17.99 12.49 14.48
CA ASP A 182 18.74 12.85 13.27
C ASP A 182 19.82 11.82 12.88
N THR A 183 20.11 10.89 13.81
CA THR A 183 20.97 9.74 13.61
C THR A 183 20.20 8.50 14.07
N GLU A 184 20.08 7.51 13.19
CA GLU A 184 19.40 6.26 13.53
C GLU A 184 20.23 5.42 14.49
N ASP A 185 19.60 4.91 15.55
CA ASP A 185 20.16 3.95 16.48
C ASP A 185 19.11 2.90 16.89
N ASP A 186 19.42 2.06 17.88
CA ASP A 186 18.53 0.98 18.33
C ASP A 186 17.22 1.49 18.97
N PHE A 187 17.11 2.78 19.27
CA PHE A 187 16.00 3.37 20.02
C PHE A 187 15.19 4.37 19.21
N CYS A 188 15.68 4.81 18.05
CA CYS A 188 14.99 5.83 17.26
C CYS A 188 15.04 5.60 15.76
N ILE A 189 13.98 6.06 15.09
CA ILE A 189 13.85 6.07 13.64
C ILE A 189 14.18 7.46 13.09
N THR A 190 14.68 7.52 11.86
CA THR A 190 15.00 8.80 11.18
C THR A 190 13.88 9.27 10.24
N GLU A 191 13.00 8.35 9.85
CA GLU A 191 11.87 8.61 8.96
C GLU A 191 10.66 7.74 9.31
N PHE A 192 9.47 8.23 8.98
CA PHE A 192 8.22 7.50 9.08
C PHE A 192 7.36 7.79 7.84
N ASN A 193 7.01 6.77 7.07
CA ASN A 193 6.38 6.91 5.76
C ASN A 193 4.85 6.84 5.85
N ASN A 194 4.16 7.59 5.00
CA ASN A 194 2.71 7.52 4.82
C ASN A 194 1.88 7.75 6.11
N LEU A 195 2.33 8.61 7.02
CA LEU A 195 1.55 9.07 8.16
C LEU A 195 0.30 9.81 7.68
N LEU A 196 -0.88 9.35 8.07
CA LEU A 196 -2.13 10.04 7.73
C LEU A 196 -2.47 11.07 8.80
N LEU A 197 -2.63 12.33 8.38
CA LEU A 197 -3.04 13.45 9.23
C LEU A 197 -4.30 14.07 8.62
N ASP A 198 -5.45 13.46 8.90
CA ASP A 198 -6.76 13.96 8.48
C ASP A 198 -7.07 15.32 9.11
N GLU A 199 -8.05 16.03 8.57
CA GLU A 199 -8.46 17.33 9.11
C GLU A 199 -8.83 17.20 10.59
N GLY A 200 -8.20 18.03 11.43
CA GLY A 200 -8.40 18.02 12.88
C GLY A 200 -7.49 17.08 13.67
N THR A 201 -6.70 16.21 13.03
CA THR A 201 -5.70 15.38 13.72
C THR A 201 -4.63 16.25 14.37
N SER A 202 -4.32 15.99 15.63
CA SER A 202 -3.23 16.65 16.35
C SER A 202 -1.91 15.91 16.16
N LEU A 203 -0.82 16.65 15.98
CA LEU A 203 0.55 16.13 15.91
C LEU A 203 1.41 16.86 16.94
N GLU A 204 1.84 16.13 17.97
CA GLU A 204 2.85 16.58 18.93
C GLU A 204 4.25 16.27 18.39
N VAL A 205 5.11 17.29 18.38
CA VAL A 205 6.53 17.20 18.10
C VAL A 205 7.29 17.68 19.33
N SER A 206 8.15 16.85 19.89
CA SER A 206 8.82 17.13 21.16
C SER A 206 10.32 16.84 21.05
N GLY A 207 11.18 17.85 21.20
CA GLY A 207 12.65 17.68 21.27
C GLY A 207 13.41 17.65 19.94
N LEU A 208 12.71 17.71 18.80
CA LEU A 208 13.30 17.66 17.46
C LEU A 208 12.61 18.62 16.48
N THR A 209 13.26 18.86 15.33
CA THR A 209 12.66 19.50 14.17
C THR A 209 12.40 18.44 13.09
N ILE A 210 11.18 18.38 12.56
CA ILE A 210 10.78 17.45 11.50
C ILE A 210 10.40 18.18 10.21
N LEU A 211 10.47 17.45 9.11
CA LEU A 211 9.91 17.81 7.80
C LEU A 211 8.76 16.85 7.51
N LEU A 212 7.56 17.40 7.34
CA LEU A 212 6.44 16.74 6.70
C LEU A 212 6.58 16.93 5.19
N TYR A 213 6.72 15.84 4.44
CA TYR A 213 6.76 15.84 2.98
C TYR A 213 5.54 15.08 2.45
N PRO A 214 4.67 15.68 1.60
CA PRO A 214 3.50 14.98 1.11
C PRO A 214 3.86 13.65 0.41
N SER A 215 3.30 12.55 0.89
CA SER A 215 3.49 11.22 0.32
C SER A 215 2.90 11.16 -1.10
N LYS A 216 3.47 10.31 -1.96
CA LYS A 216 3.11 10.18 -3.38
C LYS A 216 2.42 8.87 -3.71
#